data_AF-A0A2U2PHF2-F1
#
_entry.id   AF-A0A2U2PHF2-F1
#
_cell.length_a   1.000
_cell.length_b   1.000
_cell.length_c   1.000
_cell.angle_alpha   90.00
_cell.angle_beta   90.00
_cell.angle_gamma   90.00
#
_symmetry.space_group_name_H-M   'P 1'
#
loop_
_entity.id
_entity.type
_entity.pdbx_description
1 polymer ?
#
loop_
_entity_poly.entity_id
_entity_poly.type
_entity_poly.pdbx_seq_one_letter_code
_entity_poly.pdbx_strand_id
1 'polypeptide(L)' 'MEALKHLKRLGDEAIKMESLYLELKIEKALAGDDFSGEHLLTEAESLWKDIREEYYGFLDYLQSETGLAA' A
#
# COMPACT_ATOMS: atom_id res chain seq x y z
N MET A 1 -21.39 -8.52 5.83
CA MET A 1 -21.20 -7.05 5.98
C MET A 1 -19.83 -6.67 6.53
N GLU A 2 -19.23 -7.46 7.41
CA GLU A 2 -17.94 -7.16 8.05
C GLU A 2 -16.75 -7.22 7.08
N ALA A 3 -16.70 -8.24 6.20
CA ALA A 3 -15.69 -8.38 5.15
C ALA A 3 -15.64 -7.17 4.18
N LEU A 4 -16.78 -6.61 3.77
CA LEU A 4 -16.84 -5.43 2.92
C LEU A 4 -16.35 -4.16 3.62
N LYS A 5 -16.62 -4.02 4.92
CA LYS A 5 -16.10 -2.89 5.72
C LYS A 5 -14.59 -3.00 5.91
N HIS A 6 -14.09 -4.21 6.11
CA HIS A 6 -12.66 -4.49 6.21
C HIS A 6 -11.95 -4.20 4.88
N LEU A 7 -12.48 -4.67 3.75
CA LEU A 7 -11.95 -4.37 2.41
C LEU A 7 -11.87 -2.87 2.15
N LYS A 8 -12.94 -2.13 2.48
CA LYS A 8 -12.96 -0.67 2.30
C LYS A 8 -11.85 0.00 3.12
N ARG A 9 -11.68 -0.39 4.39
CA ARG A 9 -10.64 0.16 5.26
C ARG A 9 -9.24 -0.15 4.72
N LEU A 10 -8.99 -1.39 4.31
CA LEU A 10 -7.71 -1.78 3.71
C LEU A 10 -7.43 -1.02 2.41
N GLY A 11 -8.44 -0.82 1.56
CA GLY A 11 -8.31 -0.01 0.35
C GLY A 11 -7.99 1.46 0.65
N ASP A 12 -8.67 2.07 1.64
CA ASP A 12 -8.40 3.45 2.08
C ASP A 12 -6.97 3.58 2.65
N GLU A 13 -6.52 2.59 3.43
CA GLU A 13 -5.15 2.54 3.98
C GLU A 13 -4.09 2.32 2.90
N ALA A 14 -4.36 1.46 1.91
CA ALA A 14 -3.49 1.23 0.76
C ALA A 14 -3.28 2.51 -0.05
N ILE A 15 -4.35 3.22 -0.42
CA ILE A 15 -4.26 4.47 -1.19
C ILE A 15 -3.46 5.53 -0.43
N LYS A 16 -3.68 5.65 0.89
CA LYS A 16 -2.98 6.62 1.73
C LYS A 16 -1.49 6.31 1.80
N MET A 17 -1.12 5.05 2.01
CA MET A 17 0.30 4.65 2.10
C MET A 17 1.00 4.70 0.75
N GLU A 18 0.32 4.36 -0.34
CA GLU A 18 0.86 4.53 -1.70
C GLU A 18 1.18 6.00 -1.98
N SER A 19 0.26 6.89 -1.62
CA SER A 19 0.44 8.34 -1.80
C SER A 19 1.66 8.84 -1.01
N LEU A 20 1.79 8.47 0.26
CA LEU A 20 2.94 8.85 1.10
C LEU A 20 4.27 8.30 0.54
N TYR A 21 4.28 7.04 0.12
CA TYR A 21 5.48 6.42 -0.44
C TYR A 21 5.91 7.10 -1.75
N LEU A 22 4.96 7.45 -2.61
CA LEU A 22 5.23 8.19 -3.85
C LEU A 22 5.73 9.61 -3.59
N GLU A 23 5.15 10.33 -2.63
CA GLU A 23 5.61 11.66 -2.22
C GLU A 23 7.08 11.61 -1.77
N LEU A 24 7.44 10.70 -0.86
CA LEU A 24 8.82 10.54 -0.38
C LEU A 24 9.78 10.14 -1.50
N LYS A 25 9.34 9.31 -2.46
CA LYS A 25 10.15 8.96 -3.64
C LYS A 25 10.41 10.16 -4.54
N ILE A 26 9.40 11.01 -4.75
CA ILE A 26 9.55 12.24 -5.53
C ILE A 26 10.48 13.20 -4.82
N GLU A 27 10.32 13.40 -3.51
CA GLU A 27 11.21 14.23 -2.70
C GLU A 27 12.67 13.76 -2.79
N LYS A 28 12.90 12.46 -2.66
CA LYS A 28 14.25 11.88 -2.83
C LYS A 28 14.80 12.12 -4.24
N ALA A 29 13.98 11.91 -5.27
CA ALA A 29 14.41 12.14 -6.65
C ALA A 29 14.78 13.61 -6.92
N LEU A 30 14.11 14.55 -6.26
CA LEU A 30 14.38 15.99 -6.37
C LEU A 30 15.59 16.43 -5.53
N ALA A 31 15.77 15.86 -4.33
CA ALA A 31 16.84 16.20 -3.41
C ALA A 31 18.17 15.48 -3.70
N GLY A 32 18.14 14.33 -4.38
CA GLY A 32 19.32 13.52 -4.65
C GLY A 32 19.98 13.04 -3.35
N ASP A 33 21.28 13.28 -3.22
CA ASP A 33 22.07 12.84 -2.06
C ASP A 33 21.74 13.65 -0.77
N ASP A 34 21.12 14.82 -0.90
CA ASP A 34 20.75 15.68 0.23
C ASP A 34 19.40 15.29 0.87
N PHE A 35 18.81 14.17 0.45
CA PHE A 35 17.53 13.70 0.98
C PHE A 35 17.64 13.26 2.46
N SER A 36 17.11 14.07 3.36
CA SER A 36 17.12 13.81 4.81
C SER A 36 16.05 12.80 5.28
N GLY A 37 15.12 12.42 4.40
CA GLY A 37 13.99 11.54 4.71
C GLY A 37 14.24 10.04 4.50
N GLU A 38 15.49 9.58 4.40
CA GLU A 38 15.82 8.19 4.02
C GLU A 38 15.20 7.15 4.96
N HIS A 39 15.17 7.44 6.26
CA HIS A 39 14.53 6.59 7.26
C HIS A 39 13.00 6.52 7.06
N LEU A 40 12.35 7.65 6.81
CA LEU A 40 10.91 7.74 6.56
C LEU A 40 10.54 7.01 5.26
N LEU A 41 11.36 7.13 4.21
CA LEU A 41 11.15 6.41 2.96
C LEU A 41 11.25 4.90 3.17
N THR A 42 12.22 4.44 3.97
CA THR A 42 12.38 3.02 4.30
C THR A 42 11.19 2.48 5.09
N GLU A 43 10.70 3.23 6.08
CA GLU A 43 9.50 2.87 6.85
C GLU A 43 8.24 2.84 5.97
N ALA A 44 8.06 3.86 5.12
CA ALA A 44 6.95 3.94 4.19
C ALA A 44 6.98 2.78 3.17
N GLU A 45 8.16 2.37 2.71
CA GLU A 45 8.34 1.23 1.81
C GLU A 45 7.93 -0.10 2.48
N SER A 46 8.34 -0.32 3.73
CA SER A 46 7.96 -1.51 4.49
C SER A 46 6.44 -1.56 4.71
N LEU A 47 5.86 -0.46 5.18
CA LEU A 47 4.41 -0.37 5.41
C LEU A 47 3.61 -0.54 4.11
N TRP A 48 4.08 0.07 3.02
CA TRP A 48 3.45 -0.10 1.71
C TRP A 48 3.46 -1.56 1.27
N LYS A 49 4.60 -2.25 1.44
CA LYS A 49 4.72 -3.66 1.10
C LYS A 49 3.70 -4.51 1.89
N ASP A 50 3.63 -4.31 3.20
CA ASP A 50 2.75 -5.09 4.09
C ASP A 50 1.27 -4.89 3.72
N ILE A 51 0.83 -3.63 3.58
CA ILE A 51 -0.56 -3.30 3.22
C ILE A 51 -0.91 -3.81 1.82
N ARG A 52 0.02 -3.71 0.87
CA ARG A 52 -0.17 -4.21 -0.49
C ARG A 52 -0.36 -5.73 -0.49
N GLU A 53 0.48 -6.47 0.25
CA GLU A 53 0.35 -7.92 0.38
C GLU A 53 -0.99 -8.33 1.00
N GLU A 54 -1.43 -7.64 2.07
CA GLU A 54 -2.72 -7.91 2.70
C GLU A 54 -3.91 -7.58 1.78
N TYR A 55 -3.87 -6.41 1.12
CA TYR A 55 -4.94 -5.97 0.23
C TYR A 55 -5.11 -6.89 -0.98
N TYR A 56 -4.03 -7.18 -1.72
CA TYR A 56 -4.12 -8.06 -2.89
C TYR A 56 -4.36 -9.52 -2.49
N GLY A 57 -3.79 -10.00 -1.38
CA GLY A 57 -4.09 -11.33 -0.86
C GLY A 57 -5.58 -11.49 -0.52
N PHE A 58 -6.21 -10.45 0.02
CA PHE A 58 -7.65 -10.47 0.28
C PHE A 58 -8.49 -10.38 -1.00
N LEU A 59 -8.05 -9.62 -2.01
CA LEU A 59 -8.69 -9.62 -3.33
C LEU A 59 -8.63 -10.99 -4.01
N ASP A 60 -7.48 -11.66 -3.96
CA ASP A 60 -7.30 -13.02 -4.49
C ASP A 60 -8.21 -14.02 -3.78
N TYR A 61 -8.30 -13.94 -2.44
CA TYR A 61 -9.25 -14.74 -1.65
C TYR A 61 -10.70 -14.52 -2.13
N LEU A 62 -11.13 -13.27 -2.29
CA LEU A 62 -12.48 -12.96 -2.78
C LEU A 62 -12.73 -13.51 -4.19
N GLN A 63 -11.76 -13.42 -5.10
CA GLN A 63 -11.89 -14.00 -6.45
C GLN A 63 -12.02 -15.53 -6.40
N SER A 64 -11.26 -16.19 -5.52
CA SER A 64 -11.30 -17.64 -5.35
C SER A 64 -12.64 -18.15 -4.76
N GLU A 65 -13.19 -17.45 -3.77
CA GLU A 65 -14.45 -17.79 -3.10
C GLU A 65 -15.68 -17.50 -3.98
N THR A 66 -15.61 -16.48 -4.84
CA THR A 66 -16.72 -16.12 -5.73
C THR A 66 -16.78 -16.97 -7.01
N GLY A 67 -15.79 -17.84 -7.24
CA GLY A 67 -15.70 -18.64 -8.47
C GLY A 67 -15.46 -17.81 -9.73
N LEU A 68 -15.15 -16.52 -9.58
CA LEU A 68 -14.71 -15.64 -10.66
C LEU A 68 -13.22 -15.89 -10.90
N ALA A 69 -12.91 -17.04 -11.48
CA ALA A 69 -11.60 -17.27 -12.06
C ALA A 69 -11.41 -16.30 -13.25
N ALA A 70 -10.28 -15.58 -13.23
CA ALA A 70 -9.80 -14.79 -14.36
C ALA A 70 -9.53 -15.65 -15.61
#